data_AF-A0A352MVA8-F1
#
_entry.id   AF-A0A352MVA8-F1
#
_cell.length_a   1.000
_cell.length_b   1.000
_cell.length_c   1.000
_cell.angle_alpha   90.00
_cell.angle_beta   90.00
_cell.angle_gamma   90.00
#
_symmetry.space_group_name_H-M   'P 1'
#
loop_
_entity.id
_entity.type
_entity.pdbx_description
1 polymer ?
#
loop_
_entity_poly.entity_id
_entity_poly.type
_entity_poly.pdbx_seq_one_letter_code
_entity_poly.pdbx_strand_id
1 'polypeptide(L)'
;MADFPVNRYYVLDDTVALRDYNLIDYEDHITNMNLEEYLNFFMPKLNNNQIKDLIEKCRKDISPRIMEKYLTPELNEFLIFSKNYGEPVDMILQYAKILYEHLVHFVEERHLMNYSPLIAINNLYTNIDSLHNNEIGLVYGYLKQAIDLNFLVNLSQDTIMLKICKFCHKAFIPKNSKAEYDTPQCKNKANVYSFRKRAQEEEN
;
A
#
# COMPACT_ATOMS: atom_id res chain seq x y z
N MET A 1 -2.03 -10.00 -0.32
CA MET A 1 -0.96 -9.37 -1.10
C MET A 1 0.35 -9.95 -0.63
N ALA A 2 1.29 -10.19 -1.55
CA ALA A 2 2.52 -10.87 -1.19
C ALA A 2 3.60 -9.87 -0.78
N ASP A 3 4.38 -10.23 0.25
CA ASP A 3 5.68 -9.61 0.47
C ASP A 3 6.65 -10.08 -0.62
N PHE A 4 7.66 -9.27 -0.87
CA PHE A 4 8.74 -9.68 -1.75
C PHE A 4 9.52 -10.86 -1.14
N PRO A 5 9.97 -11.85 -1.94
CA PRO A 5 10.76 -12.97 -1.45
C PRO A 5 11.98 -12.53 -0.63
N VAL A 6 12.33 -13.34 0.36
CA VAL A 6 13.48 -13.10 1.24
C VAL A 6 14.78 -13.22 0.46
N ASN A 7 14.88 -14.22 -0.43
CA ASN A 7 16.02 -14.33 -1.34
C ASN A 7 15.91 -13.29 -2.45
N ARG A 8 16.78 -12.29 -2.37
CA ARG A 8 16.82 -11.12 -3.25
C ARG A 8 16.81 -11.48 -4.73
N TYR A 9 17.56 -12.51 -5.12
CA TYR A 9 17.71 -12.94 -6.52
C TYR A 9 16.95 -14.25 -6.82
N TYR A 10 15.74 -14.42 -6.26
CA TYR A 10 15.01 -15.70 -6.30
C TYR A 10 14.81 -16.33 -7.68
N VAL A 11 14.85 -15.55 -8.77
CA VAL A 11 14.75 -16.03 -10.16
C VAL A 11 16.02 -16.77 -10.63
N LEU A 12 17.16 -16.50 -9.97
CA LEU A 12 18.41 -17.24 -10.16
C LEU A 12 18.46 -18.54 -9.36
N ASP A 13 17.69 -18.62 -8.29
CA ASP A 13 17.56 -19.80 -7.46
C ASP A 13 16.51 -20.76 -8.03
N ASP A 14 16.49 -22.00 -7.57
CA ASP A 14 15.42 -22.96 -7.89
C ASP A 14 14.29 -22.91 -6.85
N THR A 15 14.53 -22.25 -5.71
CA THR A 15 13.62 -22.11 -4.59
C THR A 15 13.42 -20.64 -4.22
N VAL A 16 12.19 -20.29 -3.87
CA VAL A 16 11.78 -18.95 -3.41
C VAL A 16 11.51 -19.03 -1.92
N ALA A 17 12.25 -18.23 -1.15
CA ALA A 17 12.06 -18.13 0.30
C ALA A 17 10.96 -17.11 0.60
N LEU A 18 9.85 -17.60 1.14
CA LEU A 18 8.70 -16.80 1.55
C LEU A 18 8.86 -16.38 3.00
N ARG A 19 8.38 -15.18 3.32
CA ARG A 19 8.47 -14.62 4.66
C ARG A 19 7.52 -15.34 5.63
N ASP A 20 7.85 -15.32 6.91
CA ASP A 20 6.91 -15.65 7.99
C ASP A 20 5.65 -14.77 7.93
N TYR A 21 4.48 -15.36 8.23
CA TYR A 21 3.17 -14.73 8.05
C TYR A 21 2.88 -14.25 6.63
N ASN A 22 3.28 -15.01 5.61
CA ASN A 22 2.90 -14.72 4.23
C ASN A 22 1.45 -15.16 3.93
N LEU A 23 0.83 -14.52 2.94
CA LEU A 23 -0.54 -14.82 2.50
C LEU A 23 -0.62 -15.92 1.42
N ILE A 24 0.45 -16.71 1.25
CA ILE A 24 0.51 -17.82 0.30
C ILE A 24 0.25 -19.14 1.05
N ASP A 25 0.98 -19.39 2.13
CA ASP A 25 0.86 -20.62 2.93
C ASP A 25 0.41 -20.42 4.39
N TYR A 26 0.35 -19.16 4.88
CA TYR A 26 -0.06 -18.81 6.25
C TYR A 26 0.82 -19.41 7.35
N GLU A 27 2.08 -19.70 7.06
CA GLU A 27 3.01 -20.28 8.03
C GLU A 27 3.70 -19.20 8.88
N ASP A 28 3.83 -19.47 10.19
CA ASP A 28 4.52 -18.63 11.17
C ASP A 28 6.05 -18.89 11.20
N HIS A 29 6.62 -19.14 10.02
CA HIS A 29 8.06 -19.32 9.81
C HIS A 29 8.39 -19.11 8.34
N ILE A 30 9.68 -18.93 8.03
CA ILE A 30 10.15 -18.86 6.65
C ILE A 30 9.91 -20.22 5.98
N THR A 31 9.20 -20.20 4.87
CA THR A 31 8.93 -21.37 4.02
C THR A 31 9.61 -21.23 2.68
N ASN A 32 9.73 -22.34 1.95
CA ASN A 32 10.30 -22.36 0.61
C ASN A 32 9.28 -22.92 -0.38
N MET A 33 9.19 -22.28 -1.54
CA MET A 33 8.36 -22.70 -2.66
C MET A 33 9.25 -22.94 -3.89
N ASN A 34 8.87 -23.86 -4.78
CA ASN A 34 9.60 -24.00 -6.04
C ASN A 34 9.41 -22.73 -6.90
N LEU A 35 10.45 -22.29 -7.62
CA LEU A 35 10.37 -21.10 -8.48
C LEU A 35 9.26 -21.19 -9.52
N GLU A 36 9.07 -22.34 -10.17
CA GLU A 36 8.01 -22.53 -11.16
C GLU A 36 6.62 -22.42 -10.52
N GLU A 37 6.43 -23.00 -9.33
CA GLU A 37 5.17 -22.92 -8.58
C GLU A 37 4.87 -21.48 -8.15
N TYR A 38 5.87 -20.78 -7.64
CA TYR A 38 5.77 -19.37 -7.27
C TYR A 38 5.38 -18.50 -8.46
N LEU A 39 6.08 -18.66 -9.60
CA LEU A 39 5.77 -17.88 -10.80
C LEU A 39 4.39 -18.24 -11.37
N ASN A 40 3.99 -19.52 -11.35
CA ASN A 40 2.63 -19.91 -11.75
C ASN A 40 1.55 -19.23 -10.90
N PHE A 41 1.78 -19.10 -9.59
CA PHE A 41 0.85 -18.43 -8.67
C PHE A 41 0.61 -16.96 -9.04
N PHE A 42 1.67 -16.24 -9.41
CA PHE A 42 1.61 -14.80 -9.78
C PHE A 42 1.48 -14.53 -11.28
N MET A 43 1.62 -15.53 -12.14
CA MET A 43 1.51 -15.41 -13.59
C MET A 43 0.42 -16.33 -14.15
N PRO A 44 -0.85 -16.18 -13.72
CA PRO A 44 -1.90 -17.17 -13.98
C PRO A 44 -2.26 -17.35 -15.46
N LYS A 45 -1.78 -16.47 -16.33
CA LYS A 45 -2.01 -16.54 -17.79
C LYS A 45 -0.94 -17.36 -18.53
N LEU A 46 0.16 -17.71 -17.86
CA LEU A 46 1.24 -18.47 -18.45
C LEU A 46 1.06 -19.95 -18.13
N ASN A 47 1.40 -20.80 -19.10
CA ASN A 47 1.52 -22.25 -18.86
C ASN A 47 2.95 -22.62 -18.45
N ASN A 48 3.15 -23.86 -17.99
CA ASN A 48 4.44 -24.34 -17.49
C ASN A 48 5.60 -24.17 -18.48
N ASN A 49 5.37 -24.35 -19.79
CA ASN A 49 6.43 -24.17 -20.78
C ASN A 49 6.81 -22.68 -20.90
N GLN A 50 5.82 -21.78 -20.89
CA GLN A 50 6.05 -20.34 -20.92
C GLN A 50 6.74 -19.83 -19.65
N ILE A 51 6.44 -20.44 -18.48
CA ILE A 51 7.17 -20.14 -17.24
C ILE A 51 8.63 -20.56 -17.36
N LYS A 52 8.93 -21.74 -17.89
CA LYS A 52 10.31 -22.18 -18.13
C LYS A 52 11.06 -21.27 -19.08
N ASP A 53 10.42 -20.90 -20.20
CA ASP A 53 10.99 -19.94 -21.16
C ASP A 53 11.26 -18.58 -20.51
N LEU A 54 10.36 -18.12 -19.63
CA LEU A 54 10.52 -16.88 -18.86
C LEU A 54 11.72 -16.96 -17.92
N ILE A 55 11.85 -18.05 -17.14
CA ILE A 55 12.98 -18.28 -16.24
C ILE A 55 14.30 -18.30 -17.02
N GLU A 56 14.36 -19.03 -18.12
CA GLU A 56 15.55 -19.06 -18.99
C GLU A 56 15.91 -17.68 -19.51
N LYS A 57 14.91 -16.91 -19.96
CA LYS A 57 15.12 -15.56 -20.47
C LYS A 57 15.67 -14.65 -19.38
N CYS A 58 15.06 -14.65 -18.19
CA CYS A 58 15.56 -13.89 -17.04
C CYS A 58 17.01 -14.26 -16.73
N ARG A 59 17.33 -15.55 -16.61
CA ARG A 59 18.70 -16.03 -16.33
C ARG A 59 19.71 -15.62 -17.42
N LYS A 60 19.32 -15.65 -18.70
CA LYS A 60 20.17 -15.22 -19.84
C LYS A 60 20.39 -13.72 -19.89
N ASP A 61 19.40 -12.90 -19.57
CA ASP A 61 19.50 -11.43 -19.58
C ASP A 61 20.38 -10.92 -18.41
N ILE A 62 20.44 -11.67 -17.31
CA ILE A 62 21.25 -11.38 -16.12
C ILE A 62 22.74 -11.68 -16.33
N SER A 63 23.04 -12.81 -16.96
CA SER A 63 24.41 -13.32 -17.15
C SER A 63 25.44 -12.36 -17.79
N PRO A 64 25.10 -11.38 -18.67
CA PRO A 64 26.11 -10.59 -19.37
C PRO A 64 26.23 -9.13 -18.91
N ARG A 65 25.35 -8.58 -18.04
CA ARG A 65 25.16 -7.11 -17.99
C ARG A 65 25.31 -6.37 -16.67
N ILE A 66 25.35 -7.00 -15.49
CA ILE A 66 25.06 -6.24 -14.28
C ILE A 66 26.06 -6.48 -13.14
N MET A 67 26.69 -5.40 -12.67
CA MET A 67 27.22 -5.34 -11.31
C MET A 67 26.08 -5.66 -10.34
N GLU A 68 26.24 -6.68 -9.50
CA GLU A 68 25.32 -7.23 -8.48
C GLU A 68 24.26 -6.26 -7.88
N LYS A 69 24.63 -4.98 -7.74
CA LYS A 69 23.80 -3.85 -7.31
C LYS A 69 22.56 -3.55 -8.17
N TYR A 70 22.52 -3.86 -9.48
CA TYR A 70 21.38 -3.51 -10.35
C TYR A 70 20.44 -4.69 -10.70
N LEU A 71 20.80 -5.94 -10.34
CA LEU A 71 20.01 -7.13 -10.74
C LEU A 71 18.58 -7.06 -10.22
N THR A 72 18.45 -6.73 -8.94
CA THR A 72 17.20 -6.93 -8.19
C THR A 72 16.07 -6.03 -8.67
N PRO A 73 16.26 -4.69 -8.74
CA PRO A 73 15.19 -3.80 -9.13
C PRO A 73 14.74 -4.08 -10.57
N GLU A 74 15.68 -4.24 -11.51
CA GLU A 74 15.38 -4.37 -12.94
C GLU A 74 14.63 -5.69 -13.25
N LEU A 75 15.00 -6.80 -12.63
CA LEU A 75 14.30 -8.08 -12.79
C LEU A 75 12.91 -8.08 -12.15
N ASN A 76 12.81 -7.50 -10.96
CA ASN A 76 11.54 -7.41 -10.26
C ASN A 76 10.57 -6.52 -11.00
N GLU A 77 11.05 -5.38 -11.49
CA GLU A 77 10.26 -4.52 -12.36
C GLU A 77 9.82 -5.28 -13.60
N PHE A 78 10.72 -6.03 -14.24
CA PHE A 78 10.39 -6.85 -15.41
C PHE A 78 9.27 -7.87 -15.14
N LEU A 79 9.29 -8.53 -13.98
CA LEU A 79 8.28 -9.52 -13.61
C LEU A 79 6.99 -8.86 -13.09
N ILE A 80 7.07 -7.98 -12.10
CA ILE A 80 5.90 -7.36 -11.45
C ILE A 80 5.12 -6.46 -12.41
N PHE A 81 5.80 -5.74 -13.31
CA PHE A 81 5.14 -4.90 -14.32
C PHE A 81 4.83 -5.67 -15.62
N SER A 82 5.05 -6.99 -15.65
CA SER A 82 4.60 -7.83 -16.75
C SER A 82 3.08 -7.80 -16.86
N LYS A 83 2.57 -7.75 -18.09
CA LYS A 83 1.12 -7.90 -18.37
C LYS A 83 0.52 -9.23 -17.91
N ASN A 84 1.38 -10.21 -17.62
CA ASN A 84 0.99 -11.53 -17.16
C ASN A 84 0.94 -11.63 -15.63
N TYR A 85 1.53 -10.66 -14.91
CA TYR A 85 1.50 -10.61 -13.46
C TYR A 85 0.08 -10.33 -12.97
N GLY A 86 -0.33 -11.05 -11.93
CA GLY A 86 -1.60 -10.84 -11.25
C GLY A 86 -1.57 -11.43 -9.86
N GLU A 87 -1.94 -10.63 -8.87
CA GLU A 87 -2.17 -11.10 -7.51
C GLU A 87 -3.55 -11.76 -7.38
N PRO A 88 -3.67 -12.94 -6.75
CA PRO A 88 -4.97 -13.56 -6.49
C PRO A 88 -5.90 -12.65 -5.69
N VAL A 89 -7.17 -12.57 -6.11
CA VAL A 89 -8.18 -11.71 -5.49
C VAL A 89 -8.40 -12.07 -4.02
N ASP A 90 -8.44 -13.37 -3.69
CA ASP A 90 -8.60 -13.83 -2.31
C ASP A 90 -7.47 -13.31 -1.42
N MET A 91 -6.25 -13.25 -1.95
CA MET A 91 -5.09 -12.72 -1.23
C MET A 91 -5.20 -11.21 -1.00
N ILE A 92 -5.82 -10.46 -1.93
CA ILE A 92 -6.09 -9.03 -1.76
C ILE A 92 -7.17 -8.81 -0.70
N LEU A 93 -8.26 -9.58 -0.75
CA LEU A 93 -9.37 -9.48 0.21
C LEU A 93 -8.92 -9.77 1.64
N GLN A 94 -8.10 -10.81 1.82
CA GLN A 94 -7.57 -11.17 3.12
C GLN A 94 -6.63 -10.10 3.66
N TYR A 95 -5.78 -9.54 2.82
CA TYR A 95 -4.91 -8.44 3.21
C TYR A 95 -5.71 -7.18 3.61
N ALA A 96 -6.77 -6.85 2.85
CA ALA A 96 -7.66 -5.75 3.18
C ALA A 96 -8.38 -5.96 4.53
N LYS A 97 -8.77 -7.20 4.85
CA LYS A 97 -9.33 -7.57 6.15
C LYS A 97 -8.33 -7.34 7.28
N ILE A 98 -7.08 -7.79 7.12
CA ILE A 98 -6.00 -7.58 8.09
C ILE A 98 -5.76 -6.09 8.34
N LEU A 99 -5.69 -5.27 7.28
CA LEU A 99 -5.54 -3.81 7.41
C LEU A 99 -6.72 -3.18 8.16
N TYR A 100 -7.95 -3.63 7.90
CA TYR A 100 -9.13 -3.12 8.58
C TYR A 100 -9.16 -3.48 10.07
N GLU A 101 -8.87 -4.74 10.42
CA GLU A 101 -8.76 -5.18 11.81
C GLU A 101 -7.72 -4.36 12.57
N HIS A 102 -6.60 -4.06 11.90
CA HIS A 102 -5.58 -3.18 12.46
C HIS A 102 -6.03 -1.75 12.67
N LEU A 103 -6.77 -1.20 11.70
CA LEU A 103 -7.31 0.15 11.80
C LEU A 103 -8.27 0.25 13.00
N VAL A 104 -9.16 -0.74 13.18
CA VAL A 104 -10.08 -0.80 14.32
C VAL A 104 -9.30 -0.84 15.63
N HIS A 105 -8.35 -1.76 15.75
CA HIS A 105 -7.51 -1.89 16.94
C HIS A 105 -6.72 -0.60 17.23
N PHE A 106 -6.16 0.04 16.21
CA PHE A 106 -5.45 1.31 16.37
C PHE A 106 -6.38 2.44 16.85
N VAL A 107 -7.62 2.49 16.38
CA VAL A 107 -8.60 3.51 16.80
C VAL A 107 -9.03 3.28 18.25
N GLU A 108 -9.30 2.03 18.64
CA GLU A 108 -9.77 1.67 19.98
C GLU A 108 -8.65 1.79 21.03
N GLU A 109 -7.43 1.36 20.69
CA GLU A 109 -6.31 1.26 21.61
C GLU A 109 -5.17 2.24 21.28
N ARG A 110 -5.48 3.37 20.63
CA ARG A 110 -4.47 4.37 20.16
C ARG A 110 -3.46 4.78 21.22
N HIS A 111 -3.87 4.82 22.48
CA HIS A 111 -3.06 5.23 23.62
C HIS A 111 -2.10 4.15 24.14
N LEU A 112 -2.28 2.89 23.71
CA LEU A 112 -1.45 1.74 24.08
C LEU A 112 -0.52 1.29 22.95
N MET A 113 -0.79 1.72 21.72
CA MET A 113 -0.09 1.31 20.50
C MET A 113 1.16 2.17 20.25
N ASN A 114 2.34 1.66 20.65
CA ASN A 114 3.65 2.25 20.29
C ASN A 114 4.29 1.60 19.04
N TYR A 115 3.68 0.53 18.51
CA TYR A 115 4.19 -0.27 17.40
C TYR A 115 3.02 -0.95 16.68
N SER A 116 3.08 -1.03 15.35
CA SER A 116 2.12 -1.80 14.54
C SER A 116 2.77 -3.11 14.11
N PRO A 117 2.46 -4.25 14.75
CA PRO A 117 3.17 -5.51 14.51
C PRO A 117 2.96 -6.13 13.13
N LEU A 118 1.87 -5.85 12.41
CA LEU A 118 1.65 -6.47 11.08
C LEU A 118 2.33 -5.70 9.93
N ILE A 119 2.92 -4.53 10.18
CA ILE A 119 3.52 -3.70 9.13
C ILE A 119 5.03 -3.56 9.35
N ALA A 120 5.76 -4.61 8.98
CA ALA A 120 7.21 -4.60 8.89
C ALA A 120 7.64 -4.36 7.44
N ILE A 121 7.77 -3.09 7.06
CA ILE A 121 8.18 -2.69 5.71
C ILE A 121 9.64 -3.09 5.47
N ASN A 122 9.84 -4.10 4.62
CA ASN A 122 11.17 -4.57 4.23
C ASN A 122 11.55 -4.05 2.83
N ASN A 123 12.86 -3.96 2.59
CA ASN A 123 13.44 -3.56 1.29
C ASN A 123 12.94 -2.17 0.82
N LEU A 124 12.77 -1.22 1.74
CA LEU A 124 12.48 0.17 1.38
C LEU A 124 13.75 0.81 0.85
N TYR A 125 13.75 1.14 -0.43
CA TYR A 125 14.86 1.86 -1.05
C TYR A 125 14.62 3.36 -0.90
N THR A 126 15.65 4.08 -0.51
CA THR A 126 15.65 5.53 -0.44
C THR A 126 16.58 6.10 -1.49
N ASN A 127 16.16 7.15 -2.18
CA ASN A 127 17.03 7.95 -3.03
C ASN A 127 17.04 9.40 -2.55
N ILE A 128 18.10 10.12 -2.90
CA ILE A 128 18.14 11.57 -2.77
C ILE A 128 17.90 12.11 -4.18
N ASP A 129 16.78 12.78 -4.37
CA ASP A 129 16.51 13.43 -5.64
C ASP A 129 17.19 14.81 -5.67
N SER A 130 18.37 14.86 -6.30
CA SER A 130 19.12 16.09 -6.47
C SER A 130 18.41 17.11 -7.36
N LEU A 131 17.38 16.71 -8.12
CA LEU A 131 16.59 17.60 -8.99
C LEU A 131 15.43 18.25 -8.23
N HIS A 132 14.96 17.64 -7.12
CA HIS A 132 13.85 18.13 -6.31
C HIS A 132 14.35 18.51 -4.91
N ASN A 133 15.16 19.58 -4.82
CA ASN A 133 15.61 20.17 -3.55
C ASN A 133 16.30 19.21 -2.56
N ASN A 134 16.91 18.10 -3.02
CA ASN A 134 17.47 17.06 -2.17
C ASN A 134 16.44 16.40 -1.23
N GLU A 135 15.19 16.29 -1.67
CA GLU A 135 14.18 15.52 -0.95
C GLU A 135 14.57 14.04 -0.89
N ILE A 136 14.20 13.39 0.22
CA ILE A 136 14.32 11.94 0.38
C ILE A 136 13.14 11.31 -0.35
N GLY A 137 13.41 10.67 -1.48
CA GLY A 137 12.44 9.86 -2.19
C GLY A 137 12.38 8.47 -1.59
N LEU A 138 11.15 7.96 -1.43
CA LEU A 138 10.89 6.58 -1.02
C LEU A 138 10.47 5.80 -2.27
N VAL A 139 11.23 4.75 -2.59
CA VAL A 139 11.01 3.91 -3.77
C VAL A 139 10.35 2.60 -3.35
N TYR A 140 9.17 2.36 -3.88
CA TYR A 140 8.42 1.12 -3.66
C TYR A 140 8.90 0.03 -4.60
N GLY A 141 9.20 -1.15 -4.07
CA GLY A 141 9.55 -2.34 -4.84
C GLY A 141 8.35 -3.26 -5.18
N TYR A 142 7.23 -3.12 -4.47
CA TYR A 142 6.01 -3.93 -4.68
C TYR A 142 4.77 -3.26 -4.08
N LEU A 143 3.58 -3.69 -4.51
CA LEU A 143 2.31 -3.04 -4.16
C LEU A 143 2.03 -3.08 -2.65
N LYS A 144 2.32 -4.18 -1.96
CA LYS A 144 2.08 -4.31 -0.52
C LYS A 144 2.86 -3.28 0.28
N GLN A 145 4.15 -3.11 -0.02
CA GLN A 145 4.99 -2.07 0.58
C GLN A 145 4.42 -0.66 0.38
N ALA A 146 3.89 -0.36 -0.81
CA ALA A 146 3.27 0.94 -1.06
C ALA A 146 2.02 1.16 -0.19
N ILE A 147 1.16 0.15 -0.06
CA ILE A 147 -0.04 0.23 0.77
C ILE A 147 0.33 0.32 2.25
N ASP A 148 1.24 -0.52 2.72
CA ASP A 148 1.76 -0.53 4.10
C ASP A 148 2.29 0.84 4.53
N LEU A 149 3.15 1.44 3.70
CA LEU A 149 3.72 2.75 4.00
C LEU A 149 2.66 3.85 4.01
N ASN A 150 1.78 3.87 2.99
CA ASN A 150 0.70 4.84 2.93
C ASN A 150 -0.22 4.70 4.14
N PHE A 151 -0.57 3.48 4.54
CA PHE A 151 -1.40 3.23 5.71
C PHE A 151 -0.75 3.79 6.98
N LEU A 152 0.54 3.49 7.24
CA LEU A 152 1.26 4.04 8.39
C LEU A 152 1.37 5.57 8.38
N VAL A 153 1.64 6.17 7.22
CA VAL A 153 1.68 7.64 7.08
C VAL A 153 0.32 8.26 7.36
N ASN A 154 -0.78 7.62 6.95
CA ASN A 154 -2.12 8.10 7.26
C ASN A 154 -2.47 7.94 8.75
N LEU A 155 -2.02 6.86 9.40
CA LEU A 155 -2.22 6.66 10.85
C LEU A 155 -1.43 7.66 11.71
N SER A 156 -0.24 8.06 11.25
CA SER A 156 0.63 8.99 11.99
C SER A 156 0.19 10.45 11.89
N GLN A 157 -0.60 10.80 10.88
CA GLN A 157 -1.15 12.14 10.75
C GLN A 157 -2.20 12.40 11.83
N ASP A 158 -2.20 13.64 12.37
CA ASP A 158 -3.31 14.13 13.17
C ASP A 158 -4.59 13.97 12.36
N THR A 159 -5.57 13.28 12.94
CA THR A 159 -6.78 12.82 12.24
C THR A 159 -7.36 13.95 11.42
N ILE A 160 -7.21 13.89 10.10
CA ILE A 160 -8.03 14.69 9.21
C ILE A 160 -9.39 14.01 9.20
N MET A 161 -10.16 14.23 10.26
CA MET A 161 -11.46 13.59 10.44
C MET A 161 -12.35 13.99 9.27
N LEU A 162 -12.86 12.99 8.55
CA LEU A 162 -13.95 13.18 7.62
C LEU A 162 -15.11 13.83 8.40
N LYS A 163 -15.51 15.04 8.01
CA LYS A 163 -16.62 15.75 8.65
C LYS A 163 -17.82 15.79 7.72
N ILE A 164 -19.00 15.89 8.31
CA ILE A 164 -20.23 16.15 7.57
C ILE A 164 -20.50 17.65 7.62
N CYS A 165 -20.70 18.27 6.45
CA CYS A 165 -21.06 19.69 6.37
C CYS A 165 -22.41 19.94 7.06
N LYS A 166 -22.46 20.93 7.96
CA LYS A 166 -23.69 21.29 8.69
C LYS A 166 -24.82 21.83 7.81
N PHE A 167 -24.54 22.22 6.56
CA PHE A 167 -25.54 22.80 5.65
C PHE A 167 -25.99 21.83 4.55
N CYS A 168 -25.04 21.23 3.81
CA CYS A 168 -25.36 20.38 2.67
C CYS A 168 -25.27 18.88 2.98
N HIS A 169 -24.82 18.50 4.18
CA HIS A 169 -24.65 17.12 4.65
C HIS A 169 -23.69 16.25 3.82
N LYS A 170 -22.86 16.86 2.95
CA LYS A 170 -21.79 16.14 2.26
C LYS A 170 -20.61 15.90 3.19
N ALA A 171 -19.99 14.74 3.06
CA ALA A 171 -18.72 14.44 3.69
C ALA A 171 -17.59 15.26 3.05
N PHE A 172 -16.69 15.80 3.87
CA PHE A 172 -15.54 16.57 3.41
C PHE A 172 -14.33 16.42 4.34
N ILE A 173 -13.16 16.70 3.79
CA ILE A 173 -11.88 16.70 4.49
C ILE A 173 -11.63 18.14 5.00
N PRO A 174 -11.67 18.40 6.31
CA PRO A 174 -11.58 19.74 6.85
C PRO A 174 -10.15 20.29 6.75
N LYS A 175 -9.98 21.51 6.21
CA LYS A 175 -8.68 22.20 6.17
C LYS A 175 -8.13 22.58 7.55
N ASN A 176 -8.98 22.61 8.58
CA ASN A 176 -8.61 22.80 9.97
C ASN A 176 -9.60 22.08 10.89
N SER A 177 -9.19 21.74 12.11
CA SER A 177 -10.03 21.01 13.08
C SER A 177 -11.33 21.71 13.47
N LYS A 178 -11.46 23.02 13.23
CA LYS A 178 -12.66 23.83 13.53
C LYS A 178 -13.61 24.00 12.33
N ALA A 179 -13.29 23.45 11.16
CA ALA A 179 -14.14 23.58 9.99
C ALA A 179 -15.45 22.80 10.20
N GLU A 180 -16.59 23.44 9.92
CA GLU A 180 -17.94 22.87 10.06
C GLU A 180 -18.69 22.76 8.72
N TYR A 181 -18.15 23.39 7.67
CA TYR A 181 -18.76 23.48 6.34
C TYR A 181 -17.75 23.04 5.28
N ASP A 182 -18.23 22.31 4.27
CA ASP A 182 -17.44 21.83 3.13
C ASP A 182 -16.91 22.98 2.26
N THR A 183 -17.70 24.05 2.15
CA THR A 183 -17.40 25.20 1.30
C THR A 183 -17.73 26.54 1.99
N PRO A 184 -17.04 27.64 1.62
CA PRO A 184 -17.42 28.99 2.06
C PRO A 184 -18.87 29.36 1.72
N GLN A 185 -19.39 28.85 0.60
CA GLN A 185 -20.76 29.06 0.16
C GLN A 185 -21.77 28.42 1.12
N CYS A 186 -21.53 27.20 1.58
CA CYS A 186 -22.37 26.53 2.58
C CYS A 186 -22.38 27.30 3.91
N LYS A 187 -21.22 27.81 4.35
CA LYS A 187 -21.11 28.66 5.54
C LYS A 187 -21.94 29.94 5.39
N ASN A 188 -21.82 30.63 4.26
CA ASN A 188 -22.55 31.88 4.01
C ASN A 188 -24.06 31.66 3.96
N LYS A 189 -24.52 30.61 3.27
CA LYS A 189 -25.95 30.24 3.25
C LYS A 189 -26.47 29.96 4.66
N ALA A 190 -25.77 29.12 5.43
CA ALA A 190 -26.16 28.80 6.81
C ALA A 190 -26.29 30.07 7.69
N ASN A 191 -25.37 31.02 7.56
CA ASN A 191 -25.43 32.30 8.27
C ASN A 191 -26.66 33.13 7.87
N VAL A 192 -26.99 33.21 6.57
CA VAL A 192 -28.18 33.94 6.09
C VAL A 192 -29.47 33.33 6.63
N TYR A 193 -29.63 32.01 6.58
CA TYR A 193 -30.81 31.34 7.14
C TYR A 193 -30.92 31.56 8.65
N SER A 194 -29.80 31.48 9.38
CA SER A 194 -29.77 31.71 10.83
C SER A 194 -30.17 33.15 11.19
N PHE A 195 -29.68 34.13 10.43
CA PHE A 195 -30.01 35.54 10.63
C PHE A 195 -31.50 35.81 10.38
N ARG A 196 -32.06 35.31 9.27
CA ARG A 196 -33.48 35.46 8.95
C ARG A 196 -34.39 34.83 10.00
N LYS A 197 -33.99 33.67 10.53
CA LYS A 197 -34.75 33.00 11.59
C LYS A 197 -34.81 33.85 12.86
N ARG A 198 -33.69 34.44 13.28
CA ARG A 198 -33.65 35.35 14.44
C ARG A 198 -34.50 36.61 14.24
N ALA A 199 -34.44 37.21 13.05
CA ALA A 199 -35.28 38.36 12.74
C ALA A 199 -36.79 38.04 12.86
N GLN A 200 -37.20 36.84 12.46
CA GLN A 200 -38.60 36.39 12.61
C GLN A 200 -38.98 36.04 14.06
N GLU A 201 -38.01 35.66 14.90
CA GLU A 201 -38.22 35.39 16.33
C GLU A 201 -38.28 36.68 17.16
N GLU A 202 -37.63 37.76 16.72
CA GLU A 202 -37.68 39.09 17.37
C GLU A 202 -38.95 39.89 17.00
N GLU A 203 -39.63 39.52 15.91
CA GLU A 203 -40.90 40.13 15.47
C GLU A 203 -42.16 39.48 16.09
N ASN A 204 -42.02 38.37 16.85
CA ASN A 204 -43.09 37.69 17.58
C ASN A 204 -42.98 37.92 19.10
#